data_AF-A0AAW5RSU3-F1
#
_entry.id   AF-A0AAW5RSU3-F1
#
_cell.length_a   1.000
_cell.length_b   1.000
_cell.length_c   1.000
_cell.angle_alpha   90.00
_cell.angle_beta   90.00
_cell.angle_gamma   90.00
#
_symmetry.space_group_name_H-M   'P 1'
#
loop_
_entity.id
_entity.type
_entity.pdbx_description
1 polymer ?
#
loop_
_entity_poly.entity_id
_entity_poly.type
_entity_poly.pdbx_seq_one_letter_code
_entity_poly.pdbx_strand_id
1 'polypeptide(L)'
;MFGFNNKEDLVPKIFRDLEQENINFIFLNLYNSLVENDLKIPYIYAKKATSLRNIFELKIQNMITERVLKFSKIKQFCPYSHKIIKAYKEGNLNKLQLEAKMPKYALARLIQNVFMSSNFILDPQVAFESFVYDKICKSNVKARVDIQENIIIINDKMAIMPSFFEDNKKDINLALQIIKKNVFEIFYIVYPRNKNFTQHKEIRHNLCENNKTLLKLVPYTINNQILRRC
;
A
#
# COMPACT_ATOMS: atom_id res chain seq x y z
N MET A 1 -8.18 7.03 -6.99
CA MET A 1 -8.79 5.83 -6.37
C MET A 1 -8.10 4.61 -6.92
N PHE A 2 -7.83 3.61 -6.09
CA PHE A 2 -7.32 2.31 -6.53
C PHE A 2 -8.05 1.20 -5.79
N GLY A 3 -8.75 0.31 -6.49
CA GLY A 3 -9.61 -0.69 -5.87
C GLY A 3 -10.63 -1.24 -6.84
N PHE A 4 -11.80 -1.65 -6.36
CA PHE A 4 -12.84 -2.22 -7.22
C PHE A 4 -14.24 -1.94 -6.66
N ASN A 5 -15.23 -2.11 -7.53
CA ASN A 5 -16.65 -2.16 -7.16
C ASN A 5 -17.25 -3.50 -7.63
N ASN A 6 -18.58 -3.62 -7.62
CA ASN A 6 -19.26 -4.84 -8.07
C ASN A 6 -19.15 -5.14 -9.58
N LYS A 7 -18.72 -4.17 -10.39
CA LYS A 7 -18.68 -4.26 -11.86
C LYS A 7 -17.27 -4.34 -12.41
N GLU A 8 -16.34 -3.57 -11.85
CA GLU A 8 -15.02 -3.35 -12.45
C GLU A 8 -13.95 -2.95 -11.45
N ASP A 9 -12.70 -3.02 -11.91
CA ASP A 9 -11.53 -2.48 -11.22
C ASP A 9 -11.41 -0.97 -11.49
N LEU A 10 -11.15 -0.22 -10.43
CA LEU A 10 -10.87 1.20 -10.43
C LEU A 10 -9.35 1.40 -10.37
N VAL A 11 -8.73 1.64 -11.52
CA VAL A 11 -7.26 1.73 -11.65
C VAL A 11 -6.81 3.19 -11.84
N PRO A 12 -5.80 3.68 -11.09
CA PRO A 12 -5.21 5.00 -11.30
C PRO A 12 -4.72 5.19 -12.74
N LYS A 13 -4.90 6.40 -13.30
CA LYS A 13 -4.54 6.72 -14.69
C LYS A 13 -3.09 6.34 -15.04
N ILE A 14 -2.15 6.49 -14.10
CA ILE A 14 -0.73 6.18 -14.29
C ILE A 14 -0.45 4.68 -14.53
N PHE A 15 -1.40 3.80 -14.24
CA PHE A 15 -1.29 2.34 -14.39
C PHE A 15 -2.30 1.76 -15.38
N ARG A 16 -3.11 2.60 -16.04
CA ARG A 16 -4.22 2.15 -16.91
C ARG A 16 -3.77 1.28 -18.08
N ASP A 17 -2.58 1.53 -18.60
CA ASP A 17 -2.05 0.82 -19.77
C ASP A 17 -1.23 -0.42 -19.39
N LEU A 18 -1.20 -0.79 -18.11
CA LEU A 18 -0.51 -2.00 -17.65
C LEU A 18 -1.41 -3.22 -17.84
N GLU A 19 -0.79 -4.36 -18.08
CA GLU A 19 -1.47 -5.65 -18.02
C GLU A 19 -2.05 -5.91 -16.62
N GLN A 20 -3.19 -6.62 -16.57
CA GLN A 20 -3.90 -6.89 -15.32
C GLN A 20 -3.02 -7.54 -14.25
N GLU A 21 -2.10 -8.44 -14.63
CA GLU A 21 -1.16 -9.07 -13.69
C GLU A 21 -0.28 -8.02 -12.97
N ASN A 22 0.24 -7.04 -13.72
CA ASN A 22 1.02 -5.95 -13.14
C ASN A 22 0.17 -5.04 -12.25
N ILE A 23 -1.07 -4.75 -12.65
CA ILE A 23 -2.04 -3.99 -11.84
C ILE A 23 -2.30 -4.72 -10.52
N ASN A 24 -2.54 -6.03 -10.56
CA ASN A 24 -2.76 -6.87 -9.39
C ASN A 24 -1.58 -6.82 -8.42
N PHE A 25 -0.34 -6.91 -8.93
CA PHE A 25 0.85 -6.84 -8.09
C PHE A 25 1.04 -5.46 -7.46
N ILE A 26 0.86 -4.38 -8.21
CA ILE A 26 0.98 -3.02 -7.67
C ILE A 26 -0.06 -2.81 -6.58
N PHE A 27 -1.32 -3.12 -6.87
CA PHE A 27 -2.41 -3.01 -5.89
C PHE A 27 -2.12 -3.84 -4.64
N LEU A 28 -1.69 -5.09 -4.81
CA LEU A 28 -1.40 -5.98 -3.69
C LEU A 28 -0.28 -5.45 -2.80
N ASN A 29 0.77 -4.86 -3.37
CA ASN A 29 1.84 -4.23 -2.58
C ASN A 29 1.33 -3.08 -1.72
N LEU A 30 0.53 -2.20 -2.34
CA LEU A 30 -0.08 -1.07 -1.66
C LEU A 30 -1.01 -1.55 -0.54
N TYR A 31 -1.89 -2.52 -0.83
CA TYR A 31 -2.76 -3.15 0.17
C TYR A 31 -1.96 -3.76 1.33
N ASN A 32 -0.96 -4.59 1.01
CA ASN A 32 -0.15 -5.28 2.03
C ASN A 32 0.67 -4.31 2.90
N SER A 33 0.98 -3.10 2.41
CA SER A 33 1.64 -2.07 3.21
C SER A 33 0.72 -1.38 4.21
N LEU A 34 -0.60 -1.51 4.06
CA LEU A 34 -1.60 -0.87 4.93
C LEU A 34 -2.16 -1.80 6.01
N VAL A 35 -1.92 -3.10 5.90
CA VAL A 35 -2.56 -4.10 6.76
C VAL A 35 -1.57 -4.88 7.61
N GLU A 36 -2.06 -5.34 8.75
CA GLU A 36 -1.35 -6.23 9.65
C GLU A 36 -0.98 -7.56 8.97
N ASN A 37 0.02 -8.24 9.52
CA ASN A 37 0.60 -9.44 8.93
C ASN A 37 -0.41 -10.59 8.69
N ASP A 38 -1.44 -10.71 9.53
CA ASP A 38 -2.47 -11.74 9.41
C ASP A 38 -3.48 -11.49 8.27
N LEU A 39 -3.57 -10.24 7.80
CA LEU A 39 -4.41 -9.83 6.67
C LEU A 39 -3.63 -9.72 5.35
N LYS A 40 -2.29 -9.74 5.39
CA LYS A 40 -1.46 -9.71 4.18
C LYS A 40 -1.80 -10.88 3.26
N ILE A 41 -1.91 -10.58 1.97
CA ILE A 41 -2.23 -11.56 0.94
C ILE A 41 -0.94 -11.96 0.20
N PRO A 42 -0.63 -13.26 0.15
CA PRO A 42 0.48 -13.78 -0.64
C PRO A 42 0.35 -13.52 -2.15
N TYR A 43 1.49 -13.37 -2.81
CA TYR A 43 1.59 -13.08 -4.25
C TYR A 43 0.96 -14.13 -5.17
N ILE A 44 0.88 -15.39 -4.72
CA ILE A 44 0.27 -16.47 -5.49
C ILE A 44 -1.17 -16.17 -5.90
N TYR A 45 -1.90 -15.36 -5.12
CA TYR A 45 -3.28 -14.98 -5.44
C TYR A 45 -3.32 -13.85 -6.48
N ALA A 46 -2.43 -12.85 -6.40
CA ALA A 46 -2.33 -11.81 -7.42
C ALA A 46 -1.95 -12.37 -8.80
N LYS A 47 -1.06 -13.37 -8.83
CA LYS A 47 -0.65 -14.04 -10.07
C LYS A 47 -1.79 -14.80 -10.75
N LYS A 48 -2.72 -15.36 -9.97
CA LYS A 48 -3.85 -16.16 -10.48
C LYS A 48 -5.10 -15.33 -10.75
N ALA A 49 -5.21 -14.16 -10.15
CA ALA A 49 -6.42 -13.37 -10.17
C ALA A 49 -6.64 -12.70 -11.53
N THR A 50 -7.89 -12.68 -11.97
CA THR A 50 -8.31 -11.97 -13.20
C THR A 50 -8.75 -10.53 -12.95
N SER A 51 -8.89 -10.12 -11.68
CA SER A 51 -9.25 -8.78 -11.24
C SER A 51 -8.76 -8.52 -9.82
N LEU A 52 -8.77 -7.26 -9.38
CA LEU A 52 -8.39 -6.89 -8.01
C LEU A 52 -9.29 -7.57 -6.97
N ARG A 53 -10.60 -7.62 -7.23
CA ARG A 53 -11.56 -8.34 -6.38
C ARG A 53 -11.21 -9.81 -6.23
N ASN A 54 -10.83 -10.45 -7.33
CA ASN A 54 -10.58 -11.88 -7.36
C ASN A 54 -9.35 -12.29 -6.52
N ILE A 55 -8.39 -11.40 -6.30
CA ILE A 55 -7.26 -11.61 -5.36
C ILE A 55 -7.80 -12.01 -3.97
N PHE A 56 -8.79 -11.27 -3.48
CA PHE A 56 -9.38 -11.50 -2.16
C PHE A 56 -10.26 -12.74 -2.14
N GLU A 57 -11.06 -12.96 -3.19
CA GLU A 57 -11.92 -14.14 -3.31
C GLU A 57 -11.08 -15.42 -3.27
N LEU A 58 -9.98 -15.50 -4.04
CA LEU A 58 -9.07 -16.64 -4.04
C LEU A 58 -8.43 -16.87 -2.66
N LYS A 59 -8.02 -15.80 -1.97
CA LYS A 59 -7.48 -15.89 -0.60
C LYS A 59 -8.54 -16.41 0.38
N ILE A 60 -9.74 -15.86 0.35
CA ILE A 60 -10.85 -16.22 1.25
C ILE A 60 -11.25 -17.68 1.04
N GLN A 61 -11.39 -18.11 -0.22
CA GLN A 61 -11.71 -19.50 -0.56
C GLN A 61 -10.67 -20.47 0.01
N ASN A 62 -9.38 -20.18 -0.20
CA ASN A 62 -8.32 -21.01 0.36
C ASN A 62 -8.33 -21.05 1.90
N MET A 63 -8.54 -19.91 2.58
CA MET A 63 -8.66 -19.87 4.05
C MET A 63 -9.86 -20.65 4.57
N ILE A 64 -10.98 -20.68 3.84
CA ILE A 64 -12.16 -21.49 4.17
C ILE A 64 -11.82 -22.98 4.07
N THR A 65 -11.21 -23.41 2.96
CA THR A 65 -10.86 -24.81 2.73
C THR A 65 -9.86 -25.32 3.76
N GLU A 66 -8.80 -24.56 4.06
CA GLU A 66 -7.83 -24.94 5.10
C GLU A 66 -8.47 -25.11 6.48
N ARG A 67 -9.49 -24.31 6.80
CA ARG A 67 -10.24 -24.43 8.06
C ARG A 67 -11.07 -25.70 8.14
N VAL A 68 -11.68 -26.11 7.03
CA VAL A 68 -12.45 -27.37 6.97
C VAL A 68 -11.51 -28.57 7.13
N LEU A 69 -10.30 -28.48 6.56
CA LEU A 69 -9.31 -29.57 6.63
C LEU A 69 -8.59 -29.66 7.98
N LYS A 70 -8.47 -28.55 8.72
CA LYS A 70 -7.81 -28.51 10.04
C LYS A 70 -8.84 -28.74 11.16
N PHE A 71 -9.07 -29.99 11.54
CA PHE A 71 -9.80 -30.43 12.75
C PHE A 71 -9.07 -30.09 14.07
N SER A 72 -8.44 -28.91 14.18
CA SER A 72 -7.70 -28.50 15.37
C SER A 72 -8.59 -27.75 16.35
N LYS A 73 -8.39 -27.96 17.66
CA LYS A 73 -9.08 -27.28 18.76
C LYS A 73 -9.14 -25.77 18.50
N ILE A 74 -10.36 -25.24 18.41
CA ILE A 74 -10.62 -23.79 18.27
C ILE A 74 -10.05 -23.10 19.53
N LYS A 75 -8.90 -22.44 19.39
CA LYS A 75 -8.22 -21.79 20.54
C LYS A 75 -9.05 -20.68 21.20
N GLN A 76 -10.01 -20.09 20.49
CA GLN A 76 -11.00 -19.18 21.07
C GLN A 76 -12.23 -19.05 20.16
N PHE A 77 -13.40 -19.46 20.63
CA PHE A 77 -14.65 -19.35 19.87
C PHE A 77 -15.09 -17.88 19.78
N CYS A 78 -15.28 -17.38 18.55
CA CYS A 78 -15.82 -16.03 18.32
C CYS A 78 -17.14 -16.13 17.53
N PRO A 79 -18.32 -15.93 18.17
CA PRO A 79 -19.61 -15.98 17.49
C PRO A 79 -19.72 -14.98 16.34
N TYR A 80 -19.26 -13.74 16.57
CA TYR A 80 -19.35 -12.67 15.58
C TYR A 80 -18.53 -12.96 14.32
N SER A 81 -17.31 -13.48 14.47
CA SER A 81 -16.51 -13.90 13.31
C SER A 81 -17.17 -15.05 12.55
N HIS A 82 -17.80 -16.01 13.23
CA HIS A 82 -18.55 -17.08 12.54
C HIS A 82 -19.76 -16.53 11.80
N LYS A 83 -20.50 -15.58 12.38
CA LYS A 83 -21.65 -14.92 11.76
C LYS A 83 -21.27 -14.28 10.42
N ILE A 84 -20.17 -13.53 10.38
CA ILE A 84 -19.65 -12.90 9.15
C ILE A 84 -19.26 -13.96 8.11
N ILE A 85 -18.50 -14.98 8.51
CA ILE A 85 -18.06 -16.05 7.60
C ILE A 85 -19.26 -16.81 7.02
N LYS A 86 -20.25 -17.11 7.86
CA LYS A 86 -21.49 -17.79 7.44
C LYS A 86 -22.25 -16.92 6.44
N ALA A 87 -22.48 -15.65 6.75
CA ALA A 87 -23.17 -14.72 5.86
C ALA A 87 -22.46 -14.56 4.50
N TYR A 88 -21.13 -14.55 4.46
CA TYR A 88 -20.37 -14.57 3.20
C TYR A 88 -20.61 -15.84 2.39
N LYS A 89 -20.53 -17.02 3.02
CA LYS A 89 -20.78 -18.30 2.33
C LYS A 89 -22.20 -18.41 1.78
N GLU A 90 -23.17 -17.87 2.50
CA GLU A 90 -24.60 -17.91 2.13
C GLU A 90 -25.02 -16.76 1.21
N GLY A 91 -24.11 -15.87 0.81
CA GLY A 91 -24.43 -14.71 -0.04
C GLY A 91 -25.32 -13.66 0.65
N ASN A 92 -25.37 -13.64 1.98
CA ASN A 92 -26.25 -12.82 2.80
C ASN A 92 -25.51 -11.70 3.57
N LEU A 93 -24.30 -11.30 3.16
CA LEU A 93 -23.54 -10.23 3.84
C LEU A 93 -24.30 -8.92 3.93
N ASN A 94 -25.04 -8.56 2.88
CA ASN A 94 -25.87 -7.34 2.84
C ASN A 94 -26.98 -7.31 3.90
N LYS A 95 -27.38 -8.47 4.45
CA LYS A 95 -28.38 -8.59 5.52
C LYS A 95 -27.75 -8.56 6.91
N LEU A 96 -26.42 -8.56 7.01
CA LEU A 96 -25.72 -8.66 8.27
C LEU A 96 -25.63 -7.29 8.94
N GLN A 97 -26.24 -7.16 10.12
CA GLN A 97 -26.02 -6.02 11.00
C GLN A 97 -24.63 -6.12 11.66
N LEU A 98 -23.82 -5.08 11.46
CA LEU A 98 -22.50 -4.96 12.07
C LEU A 98 -22.63 -4.68 13.56
N GLU A 99 -21.78 -5.34 14.35
CA GLU A 99 -21.69 -5.11 15.79
C GLU A 99 -20.57 -4.10 16.05
N ALA A 100 -20.65 -3.33 17.13
CA ALA A 100 -19.63 -2.35 17.53
C ALA A 100 -18.37 -3.03 18.12
N LYS A 101 -17.87 -4.10 17.47
CA LYS A 101 -16.66 -4.83 17.84
C LYS A 101 -15.97 -5.39 16.61
N MET A 102 -14.66 -5.56 16.69
CA MET A 102 -13.89 -6.18 15.62
C MET A 102 -13.95 -7.71 15.67
N PRO A 103 -14.08 -8.40 14.51
CA PRO A 103 -14.00 -9.85 14.48
C PRO A 103 -12.58 -10.31 14.84
N LYS A 104 -12.48 -11.39 15.62
CA LYS A 104 -11.19 -11.96 16.06
C LYS A 104 -10.49 -12.76 14.96
N TYR A 105 -11.24 -13.34 14.03
CA TYR A 105 -10.64 -14.18 12.99
C TYR A 105 -10.19 -13.34 11.79
N ALA A 106 -8.93 -13.51 11.37
CA ALA A 106 -8.38 -12.87 10.18
C ALA A 106 -9.28 -13.03 8.94
N LEU A 107 -9.86 -14.23 8.73
CA LEU A 107 -10.81 -14.48 7.65
C LEU A 107 -12.05 -13.58 7.73
N ALA A 108 -12.63 -13.43 8.92
CA ALA A 108 -13.80 -12.59 9.12
C ALA A 108 -13.46 -11.09 8.99
N ARG A 109 -12.29 -10.66 9.49
CA ARG A 109 -11.77 -9.30 9.27
C ARG A 109 -11.59 -9.00 7.79
N LEU A 110 -10.98 -9.92 7.04
CA LEU A 110 -10.76 -9.77 5.60
C LEU A 110 -12.08 -9.64 4.84
N ILE A 111 -13.03 -10.55 5.11
CA ILE A 111 -14.39 -10.49 4.53
C ILE A 111 -15.05 -9.16 4.87
N GLN A 112 -15.03 -8.76 6.14
CA GLN A 112 -15.67 -7.54 6.62
C GLN A 112 -15.10 -6.30 5.93
N ASN A 113 -13.76 -6.17 5.90
CA ASN A 113 -13.08 -5.00 5.37
C ASN A 113 -13.26 -4.84 3.86
N VAL A 114 -13.45 -5.94 3.13
CA VAL A 114 -13.39 -5.95 1.67
C VAL A 114 -14.78 -6.07 1.03
N PHE A 115 -15.70 -6.83 1.62
CA PHE A 115 -16.96 -7.23 0.97
C PHE A 115 -18.23 -6.74 1.67
N MET A 116 -18.14 -6.03 2.80
CA MET A 116 -19.35 -5.43 3.42
C MET A 116 -19.84 -4.19 2.67
N SER A 117 -18.94 -3.48 2.00
CA SER A 117 -19.28 -2.37 1.11
C SER A 117 -19.42 -2.87 -0.33
N SER A 118 -20.19 -2.14 -1.14
CA SER A 118 -20.28 -2.35 -2.59
C SER A 118 -18.98 -1.97 -3.33
N ASN A 119 -18.08 -1.27 -2.66
CA ASN A 119 -16.77 -0.88 -3.15
C ASN A 119 -15.66 -1.11 -2.11
N PHE A 120 -14.47 -1.43 -2.60
CA PHE A 120 -13.25 -1.46 -1.80
C PHE A 120 -12.22 -0.58 -2.47
N ILE A 121 -11.84 0.53 -1.82
CA ILE A 121 -10.98 1.55 -2.41
C ILE A 121 -9.87 1.88 -1.41
N LEU A 122 -8.63 1.83 -1.90
CA LEU A 122 -7.47 2.38 -1.22
C LEU A 122 -7.32 3.86 -1.59
N ASP A 123 -6.93 4.67 -0.61
CA ASP A 123 -6.34 5.97 -0.88
C ASP A 123 -4.92 5.74 -1.44
N PRO A 124 -4.66 6.08 -2.72
CA PRO A 124 -3.36 5.81 -3.33
C PRO A 124 -2.21 6.59 -2.69
N GLN A 125 -2.47 7.79 -2.16
CA GLN A 125 -1.44 8.60 -1.51
C GLN A 125 -1.03 7.94 -0.21
N VAL A 126 -1.99 7.63 0.67
CA VAL A 126 -1.73 6.98 1.96
C VAL A 126 -1.09 5.61 1.77
N ALA A 127 -1.58 4.82 0.81
CA ALA A 127 -1.01 3.51 0.53
C ALA A 127 0.43 3.59 0.03
N PHE A 128 0.75 4.59 -0.79
CA PHE A 128 2.09 4.76 -1.31
C PHE A 128 3.08 5.30 -0.27
N GLU A 129 2.65 6.25 0.57
CA GLU A 129 3.42 6.70 1.73
C GLU A 129 3.78 5.52 2.65
N SER A 130 2.78 4.71 3.03
CA SER A 130 3.00 3.51 3.86
C SER A 130 3.96 2.53 3.18
N PHE A 131 3.75 2.26 1.89
CA PHE A 131 4.61 1.36 1.11
C PHE A 131 6.07 1.84 1.06
N VAL A 132 6.31 3.13 0.79
CA VAL A 132 7.67 3.69 0.76
C VAL A 132 8.30 3.61 2.14
N TYR A 133 7.59 4.01 3.20
CA TYR A 133 8.09 3.94 4.57
C TYR A 133 8.49 2.52 4.97
N ASP A 134 7.60 1.55 4.74
CA ASP A 134 7.85 0.14 5.03
C ASP A 134 9.13 -0.37 4.34
N LYS A 135 9.32 0.04 3.07
CA LYS A 135 10.45 -0.38 2.26
C LYS A 135 11.75 0.30 2.70
N ILE A 136 11.69 1.56 3.11
CA ILE A 136 12.83 2.29 3.68
C ILE A 136 13.25 1.66 5.00
N CYS A 137 12.33 1.39 5.92
CA CYS A 137 12.63 0.73 7.20
C CYS A 137 13.28 -0.64 6.98
N LYS A 138 12.74 -1.46 6.08
CA LYS A 138 13.28 -2.79 5.77
C LYS A 138 14.66 -2.75 5.11
N SER A 139 14.93 -1.71 4.31
CA SER A 139 16.22 -1.55 3.63
C SER A 139 17.30 -0.94 4.54
N ASN A 140 16.90 -0.24 5.61
CA ASN A 140 17.79 0.53 6.48
C ASN A 140 17.62 0.14 7.96
N VAL A 141 17.70 -1.16 8.26
CA VAL A 141 17.41 -1.73 9.61
C VAL A 141 18.24 -1.10 10.75
N LYS A 142 19.43 -0.58 10.44
CA LYS A 142 20.33 0.07 11.42
C LYS A 142 20.23 1.59 11.43
N ALA A 143 19.49 2.20 10.52
CA ALA A 143 19.35 3.64 10.45
C ALA A 143 18.24 4.12 11.38
N ARG A 144 18.39 5.34 11.88
CA ARG A 144 17.29 6.07 12.51
C ARG A 144 16.36 6.55 11.40
N VAL A 145 15.08 6.15 11.47
CA VAL A 145 14.05 6.54 10.50
C VAL A 145 12.92 7.20 11.24
N ASP A 146 12.73 8.50 10.99
CA ASP A 146 11.68 9.32 11.58
C ASP A 146 10.68 9.77 10.51
N ILE A 147 9.45 10.10 10.91
CA ILE A 147 8.42 10.69 10.03
C ILE A 147 8.06 12.08 10.56
N GLN A 148 8.07 13.08 9.69
CA GLN A 148 7.59 14.44 9.98
C GLN A 148 6.72 14.94 8.85
N GLU A 149 5.46 15.27 9.15
CA GLU A 149 4.49 15.87 8.21
C GLU A 149 4.21 15.10 6.89
N ASN A 150 4.70 13.84 6.76
CA ASN A 150 4.71 12.92 5.58
C ASN A 150 6.09 12.69 4.94
N ILE A 151 7.13 13.32 5.48
CA ILE A 151 8.52 13.15 5.04
C ILE A 151 9.17 12.08 5.89
N ILE A 152 9.81 11.13 5.23
CA ILE A 152 10.62 10.10 5.87
C ILE A 152 12.06 10.63 5.95
N ILE A 153 12.57 10.76 7.16
CA ILE A 153 13.91 11.28 7.44
C ILE A 153 14.79 10.12 7.89
N ILE A 154 15.95 9.94 7.24
CA ILE A 154 16.92 8.90 7.54
C ILE A 154 18.19 9.53 8.10
N ASN A 155 18.57 9.14 9.32
CA ASN A 155 19.78 9.61 10.04
C ASN A 155 19.93 11.14 10.06
N ASP A 156 18.82 11.88 10.07
CA ASP A 156 18.80 13.36 10.04
C ASP A 156 19.53 13.97 8.82
N LYS A 157 19.83 13.17 7.78
CA LYS A 157 20.63 13.56 6.61
C LYS A 157 19.87 13.49 5.30
N MET A 158 19.03 12.47 5.13
CA MET A 158 18.26 12.26 3.91
C MET A 158 16.77 12.42 4.19
N ALA A 159 16.09 13.19 3.36
CA ALA A 159 14.64 13.35 3.41
C ALA A 159 14.01 12.71 2.16
N ILE A 160 12.89 12.02 2.36
CA ILE A 160 12.13 11.37 1.29
C ILE A 160 10.67 11.79 1.44
N MET A 161 10.13 12.44 0.42
CA MET A 161 8.74 12.88 0.36
C MET A 161 7.99 12.02 -0.68
N PRO A 162 7.20 11.02 -0.26
CA PRO A 162 6.38 10.23 -1.16
C PRO A 162 5.18 11.03 -1.66
N SER A 163 5.00 11.06 -2.97
CA SER A 163 3.84 11.67 -3.61
C SER A 163 3.33 10.71 -4.68
N PHE A 164 2.06 10.31 -4.61
CA PHE A 164 1.48 9.39 -5.59
C PHE A 164 1.06 10.12 -6.87
N PHE A 165 0.56 11.35 -6.72
CA PHE A 165 0.11 12.17 -7.83
C PHE A 165 1.21 13.14 -8.24
N GLU A 166 1.78 12.94 -9.43
CA GLU A 166 2.85 13.79 -9.94
C GLU A 166 2.36 15.23 -10.18
N ASP A 167 2.70 16.13 -9.28
CA ASP A 167 2.59 17.59 -9.43
C ASP A 167 3.95 18.22 -9.10
N ASN A 168 4.88 18.07 -10.04
CA ASN A 168 6.28 18.47 -9.86
C ASN A 168 6.42 19.90 -9.36
N LYS A 169 5.61 20.85 -9.87
CA LYS A 169 5.75 22.26 -9.48
C LYS A 169 5.36 22.46 -8.01
N LYS A 170 4.21 21.92 -7.60
CA LYS A 170 3.75 22.03 -6.21
C LYS A 170 4.70 21.33 -5.26
N ASP A 171 5.09 20.10 -5.59
CA ASP A 171 5.91 19.26 -4.71
C ASP A 171 7.35 19.80 -4.58
N ILE A 172 7.94 20.31 -5.67
CA ILE A 172 9.24 20.99 -5.61
C ILE A 172 9.16 22.23 -4.72
N ASN A 173 8.11 23.05 -4.87
CA ASN A 173 7.95 24.25 -4.04
C ASN A 173 7.83 23.90 -2.55
N LEU A 174 7.07 22.85 -2.21
CA LEU A 174 6.95 22.36 -0.85
C LEU A 174 8.30 21.87 -0.33
N ALA A 175 9.01 21.03 -1.08
CA ALA A 175 10.35 20.56 -0.71
C ALA A 175 11.33 21.71 -0.48
N LEU A 176 11.33 22.74 -1.33
CA LEU A 176 12.17 23.93 -1.15
C LEU A 176 11.83 24.71 0.13
N GLN A 177 10.54 24.81 0.51
CA GLN A 177 10.15 25.43 1.78
C GLN A 177 10.66 24.65 2.99
N ILE A 178 10.68 23.32 2.92
CA ILE A 178 11.20 22.46 3.97
C ILE A 178 12.73 22.55 4.04
N ILE A 179 13.43 22.49 2.89
CA ILE A 179 14.89 22.67 2.77
C ILE A 179 15.31 24.05 3.27
N LYS A 180 14.47 25.07 3.17
CA LYS A 180 14.80 26.39 3.72
C LYS A 180 14.88 26.38 5.26
N LYS A 181 14.13 25.51 5.93
CA LYS A 181 14.03 25.42 7.39
C LYS A 181 14.94 24.36 8.01
N ASN A 182 15.51 23.48 7.19
CA ASN A 182 16.25 22.29 7.62
C ASN A 182 17.49 22.10 6.74
N VAL A 183 18.50 21.37 7.22
CA VAL A 183 19.68 21.06 6.42
C VAL A 183 19.70 19.56 6.14
N PHE A 184 19.50 19.18 4.88
CA PHE A 184 19.63 17.80 4.41
C PHE A 184 20.79 17.69 3.42
N GLU A 185 21.48 16.57 3.41
CA GLU A 185 22.45 16.25 2.34
C GLU A 185 21.69 15.98 1.03
N ILE A 186 20.58 15.23 1.11
CA ILE A 186 19.78 14.83 -0.05
C ILE A 186 18.29 14.88 0.28
N PHE A 187 17.49 15.43 -0.63
CA PHE A 187 16.04 15.45 -0.58
C PHE A 187 15.48 14.75 -1.81
N TYR A 188 14.74 13.66 -1.61
CA TYR A 188 14.07 12.91 -2.66
C TYR A 188 12.58 13.20 -2.65
N ILE A 189 12.03 13.59 -3.79
CA ILE A 189 10.60 13.49 -4.05
C ILE A 189 10.39 12.21 -4.83
N VAL A 190 9.63 11.27 -4.28
CA VAL A 190 9.46 9.95 -4.90
C VAL A 190 8.04 9.83 -5.45
N TYR A 191 7.94 9.43 -6.72
CA TYR A 191 6.67 9.17 -7.40
C TYR A 191 6.59 7.71 -7.82
N PRO A 192 5.39 7.10 -7.94
CA PRO A 192 5.27 5.78 -8.54
C PRO A 192 5.84 5.79 -9.95
N ARG A 193 6.78 4.86 -10.21
CA ARG A 193 7.34 4.68 -11.55
C ARG A 193 6.22 4.37 -12.54
N ASN A 194 6.20 5.08 -13.65
CA ASN A 194 5.19 4.92 -14.70
C ASN A 194 5.83 5.13 -16.09
N LYS A 195 5.06 4.94 -17.16
CA LYS A 195 5.56 5.04 -18.55
C LYS A 195 6.20 6.39 -18.89
N ASN A 196 5.74 7.48 -18.24
CA ASN A 196 6.22 8.85 -18.49
C ASN A 196 7.34 9.26 -17.51
N PHE A 197 7.58 8.49 -16.45
CA PHE A 197 8.59 8.80 -15.44
C PHE A 197 9.36 7.54 -15.03
N THR A 198 10.47 7.31 -15.73
CA THR A 198 11.29 6.10 -15.62
C THR A 198 12.73 6.37 -15.16
N GLN A 199 13.17 7.63 -15.23
CA GLN A 199 14.50 8.07 -14.82
C GLN A 199 14.41 9.20 -13.79
N HIS A 200 15.40 9.28 -12.91
CA HIS A 200 15.47 10.37 -11.93
C HIS A 200 15.77 11.71 -12.62
N LYS A 201 15.30 12.80 -12.04
CA LYS A 201 15.57 14.16 -12.50
C LYS A 201 16.12 14.98 -11.34
N GLU A 202 17.29 15.58 -11.54
CA GLU A 202 17.87 16.49 -10.56
C GLU A 202 17.30 17.90 -10.75
N ILE A 203 16.95 18.55 -9.64
CA ILE A 203 16.39 19.90 -9.65
C ILE A 203 17.47 20.88 -9.25
N ARG A 204 17.91 21.71 -10.21
CA ARG A 204 18.84 22.81 -9.96
C ARG A 204 18.06 24.02 -9.49
N HIS A 205 18.41 24.52 -8.31
CA HIS A 205 17.78 25.70 -7.71
C HIS A 205 18.76 26.36 -6.74
N ASN A 206 18.87 27.69 -6.76
CA ASN A 206 19.87 28.43 -5.97
C ASN A 206 19.80 28.11 -4.46
N LEU A 207 18.59 27.90 -3.92
CA LEU A 207 18.42 27.47 -2.52
C LEU A 207 19.09 26.11 -2.21
N CYS A 208 18.97 25.16 -3.14
CA CYS A 208 19.62 23.85 -3.01
C CYS A 208 21.14 23.99 -3.04
N GLU A 209 21.68 24.85 -3.91
CA GLU A 209 23.11 25.12 -4.02
C GLU A 209 23.66 25.79 -2.75
N ASN A 210 22.95 26.79 -2.23
CA ASN A 210 23.33 27.51 -1.01
C ASN A 210 23.31 26.60 0.23
N ASN A 211 22.31 25.73 0.36
CA ASN A 211 22.20 24.76 1.47
C ASN A 211 23.01 23.48 1.23
N LYS A 212 23.66 23.35 0.06
CA LYS A 212 24.35 22.13 -0.39
C LYS A 212 23.47 20.87 -0.33
N THR A 213 22.15 21.04 -0.49
CA THR A 213 21.17 19.95 -0.51
C THR A 213 20.90 19.51 -1.94
N LEU A 214 21.06 18.21 -2.21
CA LEU A 214 20.73 17.64 -3.51
C LEU A 214 19.23 17.32 -3.61
N LEU A 215 18.48 18.04 -4.44
CA LEU A 215 17.04 17.77 -4.67
C LEU A 215 16.83 16.93 -5.93
N LYS A 216 16.16 15.77 -5.79
CA LYS A 216 15.89 14.85 -6.90
C LYS A 216 14.45 14.37 -6.91
N LEU A 217 13.85 14.37 -8.11
CA LEU A 217 12.65 13.58 -8.40
C LEU A 217 13.10 12.16 -8.75
N VAL A 218 12.50 11.16 -8.12
CA VAL A 218 12.90 9.76 -8.30
C VAL A 218 11.68 8.87 -8.60
N PRO A 219 11.70 8.12 -9.72
CA PRO A 219 10.67 7.12 -9.98
C PRO A 219 10.88 5.92 -9.06
N TYR A 220 9.83 5.52 -8.36
CA TYR A 220 9.87 4.49 -7.33
C TYR A 220 9.00 3.31 -7.75
N THR A 221 9.62 2.16 -7.96
CA THR A 221 8.92 0.94 -8.37
C THR A 221 8.17 0.33 -7.18
N ILE A 222 6.85 0.15 -7.36
CA ILE A 222 5.99 -0.54 -6.39
C ILE A 222 6.11 -2.05 -6.61
N ASN A 223 7.03 -2.66 -5.87
CA ASN A 223 7.23 -4.11 -5.81
C ASN A 223 7.73 -4.56 -4.42
N ASN A 224 7.66 -5.86 -4.15
CA ASN A 224 8.13 -6.46 -2.91
C ASN A 224 9.66 -6.61 -2.80
N GLN A 225 10.42 -6.27 -3.85
CA GLN A 225 11.86 -6.41 -3.84
C GLN A 225 12.49 -5.33 -2.96
N ILE A 226 13.19 -5.76 -1.91
CA ILE A 226 14.05 -4.90 -1.09
C ILE A 226 15.39 -4.80 -1.82
N LEU A 227 15.68 -3.65 -2.40
CA LEU A 227 17.00 -3.39 -2.97
C LEU A 227 17.97 -3.16 -1.81
N ARG A 228 18.73 -4.19 -1.43
CA ARG A 228 19.88 -4.03 -0.54
C ARG A 228 20.98 -3.35 -1.35
N ARG A 229 21.34 -2.12 -0.99
CA ARG A 229 22.60 -1.54 -1.45
C ARG A 229 23.70 -2.19 -0.60
N CYS A 230 24.46 -3.10 -1.21
CA CYS A 230 25.71 -3.60 -0.64
C CYS A 230 26.76 -2.48 -0.66
#